data_AF-A0A7C2LDM1-F1
#
_entry.id   AF-A0A7C2LDM1-F1
#
_cell.length_a   1.000
_cell.length_b   1.000
_cell.length_c   1.000
_cell.angle_alpha   90.00
_cell.angle_beta   90.00
_cell.angle_gamma   90.00
#
_symmetry.space_group_name_H-M   'P 1'
#
loop_
_entity.id
_entity.type
_entity.pdbx_description
1 polymer ?
#
loop_
_entity_poly.entity_id
_entity_poly.type
_entity_poly.pdbx_seq_one_letter_code
_entity_poly.pdbx_strand_id
1 'polypeptide(L)'
;MVGRFYIPVSCFGYARGAVHGYPVLRVKLFNLAGEELEVELGVDTGFEGSILLDRETYEFFAVGELPREAWRRYRTLAGPLPMRTARAVAELGGRRFEVLVETPCTAAVSGSRGASCSTRWSSCSTGRGAKPA
;
A
#
# COMPACT_ATOMS: atom_id res chain seq x y z
N MET A 1 34.95 15.11 25.29
CA MET A 1 33.82 14.72 24.43
C MET A 1 33.61 13.23 24.62
N VAL A 2 32.61 12.82 25.42
CA VAL A 2 32.34 11.39 25.64
C VAL A 2 31.55 10.90 24.42
N GLY A 3 32.22 10.18 23.52
CA GLY A 3 31.61 9.68 22.29
C GLY A 3 30.52 8.66 22.60
N ARG A 4 29.34 8.83 22.00
CA ARG A 4 28.31 7.77 21.98
C ARG A 4 28.72 6.74 20.94
N PHE A 5 28.83 5.49 21.35
CA PHE A 5 29.01 4.35 20.45
C PHE A 5 27.63 3.75 20.15
N TYR A 6 27.29 3.64 18.87
CA TYR A 6 26.08 2.96 18.41
C TYR A 6 26.49 1.60 17.83
N ILE A 7 25.93 0.52 18.36
CA ILE A 7 26.17 -0.84 17.89
C ILE A 7 24.86 -1.34 17.25
N PRO A 8 24.87 -1.84 16.00
CA PRO A 8 23.69 -2.41 15.39
C PRO A 8 23.26 -3.67 16.17
N VAL A 9 22.01 -3.70 16.62
CA VAL A 9 21.44 -4.83 17.37
C VAL A 9 21.02 -5.95 16.42
N SER A 10 20.50 -5.60 15.24
CA SER A 10 20.10 -6.54 14.19
C SER A 10 20.05 -5.85 12.83
N CYS A 11 20.09 -6.65 11.77
CA CYS A 11 19.92 -6.19 10.39
C CYS A 11 18.56 -6.64 9.85
N PHE A 12 17.98 -5.87 8.93
CA PHE A 12 16.76 -6.27 8.21
C PHE A 12 17.03 -7.44 7.25
N GLY A 13 16.01 -8.24 7.00
CA GLY A 13 16.02 -9.23 5.93
C GLY A 13 16.04 -8.55 4.56
N TYR A 14 16.41 -9.31 3.53
CA TYR A 14 16.39 -8.82 2.14
C TYR A 14 15.59 -9.78 1.26
N ALA A 15 14.67 -9.24 0.49
CA ALA A 15 13.98 -9.97 -0.57
C ALA A 15 14.69 -9.77 -1.92
N ARG A 16 14.46 -10.69 -2.87
CA ARG A 16 15.00 -10.57 -4.23
C ARG A 16 14.16 -9.57 -5.04
N GLY A 17 14.81 -8.51 -5.53
CA GLY A 17 14.25 -7.66 -6.58
C GLY A 17 14.75 -8.07 -7.97
N ALA A 18 14.29 -7.34 -9.00
CA ALA A 18 14.64 -7.61 -10.39
C ALA A 18 16.12 -7.34 -10.72
N VAL A 19 16.72 -6.33 -10.06
CA VAL A 19 18.11 -5.90 -10.28
C VAL A 19 18.96 -6.07 -9.02
N HIS A 20 18.44 -5.61 -7.89
CA HIS A 20 19.07 -5.72 -6.57
C HIS A 20 18.07 -6.25 -5.54
N GLY A 21 18.59 -6.83 -4.44
CA GLY A 21 17.76 -7.12 -3.29
C GLY A 21 17.30 -5.85 -2.59
N TYR A 22 16.16 -5.91 -1.91
CA TYR A 22 15.63 -4.79 -1.14
C TYR A 22 15.35 -5.21 0.30
N PRO A 23 15.55 -4.30 1.28
CA PRO A 23 15.30 -4.59 2.68
C PRO A 23 13.80 -4.80 2.93
N VAL A 24 13.49 -5.80 3.75
CA VAL A 24 12.13 -6.16 4.14
C VAL A 24 11.96 -6.19 5.65
N LEU A 25 10.77 -5.80 6.08
CA LEU A 25 10.35 -5.73 7.46
C LEU A 25 9.09 -6.56 7.63
N ARG A 26 9.14 -7.58 8.50
CA ARG A 26 7.95 -8.33 8.92
C ARG A 26 7.21 -7.54 9.99
N VAL A 27 5.94 -7.25 9.72
CA VAL A 27 5.09 -6.46 10.59
C VAL A 27 3.79 -7.21 10.81
N LYS A 28 3.32 -7.24 12.05
CA LYS A 28 1.96 -7.68 12.36
C LYS A 28 1.03 -6.48 12.29
N LEU A 29 0.03 -6.54 11.43
CA LEU A 29 -0.99 -5.51 11.29
C LEU A 29 -2.31 -6.03 11.86
N PHE A 30 -3.03 -5.14 12.54
CA PHE A 30 -4.36 -5.41 13.08
C PHE A 30 -5.36 -4.49 12.41
N ASN A 31 -6.49 -5.03 11.98
CA ASN A 31 -7.60 -4.22 11.52
C ASN A 31 -8.39 -3.64 12.71
N LEU A 32 -9.39 -2.79 12.45
CA LEU A 32 -10.20 -2.21 13.54
C LEU A 32 -11.12 -3.23 14.23
N ALA A 33 -11.35 -4.40 13.63
CA ALA A 33 -12.05 -5.50 14.28
C ALA A 33 -11.15 -6.30 15.24
N GLY A 34 -9.84 -6.02 15.26
CA GLY A 34 -8.85 -6.70 16.10
C GLY A 34 -8.28 -7.98 15.50
N GLU A 35 -8.58 -8.28 14.25
CA GLU A 35 -8.03 -9.42 13.51
C GLU A 35 -6.60 -9.11 13.06
N GLU A 36 -5.71 -10.10 13.12
CA GLU A 36 -4.29 -9.94 12.78
C GLU A 36 -3.95 -10.49 11.39
N LEU A 37 -3.02 -9.80 10.73
CA LEU A 37 -2.42 -10.22 9.47
C LEU A 37 -0.92 -9.92 9.52
N GLU A 38 -0.10 -10.96 9.33
CA GLU A 38 1.34 -10.80 9.22
C GLU A 38 1.74 -10.54 7.77
N VAL A 39 2.42 -9.42 7.52
CA VAL A 39 2.85 -9.00 6.19
C VAL A 39 4.34 -8.71 6.16
N GLU A 40 4.95 -8.99 5.02
CA GLU A 40 6.33 -8.61 4.74
C GLU A 40 6.32 -7.35 3.87
N LEU A 41 6.83 -6.24 4.41
CA LEU A 41 6.81 -4.94 3.76
C LEU A 41 8.21 -4.55 3.31
N GLY A 42 8.34 -4.10 2.07
CA GLY A 42 9.58 -3.48 1.58
C GLY A 42 9.79 -2.12 2.24
N VAL A 43 11.02 -1.83 2.68
CA VAL A 43 11.36 -0.50 3.20
C VAL A 43 11.65 0.43 2.02
N ASP A 44 10.69 1.29 1.71
CA ASP A 44 10.79 2.30 0.66
C ASP A 44 11.00 3.69 1.28
N THR A 45 12.19 4.26 1.09
CA THR A 45 12.52 5.62 1.56
C THR A 45 12.07 6.71 0.58
N GLY A 46 11.64 6.35 -0.63
CA GLY A 46 11.12 7.25 -1.64
C GLY A 46 9.60 7.44 -1.59
N PHE A 47 8.89 6.63 -0.82
CA PHE A 47 7.45 6.76 -0.60
C PHE A 47 7.17 7.63 0.63
N GLU A 48 6.44 8.73 0.45
CA GLU A 48 6.09 9.67 1.54
C GLU A 48 4.92 9.19 2.41
N GLY A 49 4.22 8.14 1.98
CA GLY A 49 3.07 7.59 2.68
C GLY A 49 3.44 6.67 3.84
N SER A 50 2.41 6.01 4.38
CA SER A 50 2.56 5.17 5.58
C SER A 50 2.91 3.72 5.21
N ILE A 51 1.90 2.91 4.86
CA ILE A 51 2.10 1.53 4.43
C ILE A 51 1.33 1.33 3.13
N LEU A 52 2.05 0.98 2.07
CA LEU A 52 1.46 0.66 0.77
C LEU A 52 1.16 -0.84 0.70
N LEU A 53 -0.10 -1.19 0.47
CA LEU A 53 -0.57 -2.56 0.31
C LEU A 53 -1.10 -2.79 -1.10
N ASP A 54 -0.98 -4.03 -1.57
CA ASP A 54 -1.75 -4.48 -2.72
C ASP A 54 -3.25 -4.49 -2.37
N ARG A 55 -4.08 -4.57 -3.41
CA ARG A 55 -5.52 -4.45 -3.25
C ARG A 55 -6.12 -5.59 -2.44
N GLU A 56 -5.65 -6.82 -2.62
CA GLU A 56 -6.21 -8.00 -1.98
C GLU A 56 -5.94 -7.95 -0.47
N THR A 57 -4.71 -7.63 -0.09
CA THR A 57 -4.31 -7.42 1.30
C THR A 57 -5.05 -6.22 1.92
N TYR A 58 -5.27 -5.14 1.16
CA TYR A 58 -5.97 -3.95 1.66
C TYR A 58 -7.44 -4.22 2.04
N GLU A 59 -8.15 -5.10 1.31
CA GLU A 59 -9.57 -5.36 1.62
C GLU A 59 -9.79 -5.91 3.04
N PHE A 60 -8.79 -6.59 3.63
CA PHE A 60 -8.81 -7.00 5.04
C PHE A 60 -8.91 -5.82 6.02
N PHE A 61 -8.39 -4.65 5.63
CA PHE A 61 -8.41 -3.42 6.42
C PHE A 61 -9.57 -2.48 6.04
N ALA A 62 -10.39 -2.83 5.05
CA ALA A 62 -11.48 -1.97 4.58
C ALA A 62 -12.51 -1.64 5.67
N VAL A 63 -12.60 -2.46 6.74
CA VAL A 63 -13.40 -2.17 7.95
C VAL A 63 -13.05 -0.83 8.60
N GLY A 64 -11.80 -0.38 8.45
CA GLY A 64 -11.30 0.91 8.95
C GLY A 64 -11.07 1.96 7.87
N GLU A 65 -11.70 1.81 6.70
CA GLU A 65 -11.54 2.75 5.59
C GLU A 65 -12.04 4.15 5.98
N LEU A 66 -11.21 5.15 5.71
CA LEU A 66 -11.55 6.55 5.92
C LEU A 66 -12.53 7.03 4.84
N PRO A 67 -13.35 8.05 5.14
CA PRO A 67 -14.17 8.68 4.14
C PRO A 67 -13.30 9.28 3.02
N ARG A 68 -13.86 9.36 1.81
CA ARG A 68 -13.12 9.71 0.58
C ARG A 68 -12.48 11.10 0.64
N GLU A 69 -13.03 12.00 1.44
CA GLU A 69 -12.52 13.35 1.67
C GLU A 69 -11.19 13.34 2.44
N ALA A 70 -10.94 12.27 3.22
CA ALA A 70 -9.72 12.07 3.99
C ALA A 70 -8.68 11.19 3.27
N TRP A 71 -8.97 10.75 2.03
CA TRP A 71 -8.03 9.98 1.22
C TRP A 71 -6.87 10.85 0.75
N ARG A 72 -5.67 10.27 0.82
CA ARG A 72 -4.46 10.96 0.37
C ARG A 72 -4.34 10.93 -1.14
N ARG A 73 -3.59 11.91 -1.65
CA ARG A 73 -3.24 12.01 -3.07
C ARG A 73 -1.77 12.31 -3.18
N TYR A 74 -1.03 11.38 -3.78
CA TYR A 74 0.41 11.51 -3.95
C TYR A 74 0.75 11.96 -5.37
N ARG A 75 1.83 12.73 -5.52
CA ARG A 75 2.34 13.10 -6.84
C ARG A 75 3.37 12.07 -7.28
N THR A 76 3.06 11.34 -8.34
CA THR A 76 3.98 10.37 -8.95
C THR A 76 4.54 10.92 -10.26
N LEU A 77 5.51 10.21 -10.84
CA LEU A 77 6.01 10.51 -12.20
C LEU A 77 4.90 10.46 -13.27
N ALA A 78 3.85 9.65 -13.04
CA ALA A 78 2.70 9.53 -13.94
C ALA A 78 1.59 10.57 -13.65
N GLY A 79 1.79 11.44 -12.65
CA GLY A 79 0.79 12.42 -12.20
C GLY A 79 0.19 12.11 -10.83
N PRO A 80 -0.87 12.83 -10.44
CA PRO A 80 -1.51 12.66 -9.14
C PRO A 80 -2.25 11.32 -9.05
N LEU A 81 -1.92 10.54 -8.01
CA LEU A 81 -2.54 9.23 -7.73
C LEU A 81 -3.34 9.31 -6.41
N PRO A 82 -4.67 9.21 -6.45
CA PRO A 82 -5.47 9.10 -5.24
C PRO A 82 -5.32 7.70 -4.62
N MET A 83 -5.28 7.65 -3.29
CA MET A 83 -5.10 6.42 -2.52
C MET A 83 -6.33 6.18 -1.64
N ARG A 84 -6.85 4.95 -1.63
CA ARG A 84 -7.75 4.53 -0.57
C ARG A 84 -6.94 4.42 0.71
N THR A 85 -7.47 4.90 1.82
CA THR A 85 -6.76 4.94 3.10
C THR A 85 -7.62 4.30 4.17
N ALA A 86 -7.05 3.36 4.92
CA ALA A 86 -7.69 2.76 6.09
C ALA A 86 -6.80 2.86 7.32
N ARG A 87 -7.43 2.85 8.49
CA ARG A 87 -6.74 2.78 9.78
C ARG A 87 -6.39 1.34 10.12
N ALA A 88 -5.19 1.14 10.66
CA ALA A 88 -4.73 -0.12 11.20
C ALA A 88 -3.85 0.12 12.43
N VAL A 89 -3.57 -0.94 13.17
CA VAL A 89 -2.56 -0.92 14.23
C VAL A 89 -1.41 -1.81 13.80
N ALA A 90 -0.19 -1.29 13.81
CA ALA A 90 1.02 -2.06 13.55
C ALA A 90 1.69 -2.44 14.86
N GLU A 91 2.12 -3.70 14.97
CA GLU A 91 2.97 -4.18 16.06
C GLU A 91 4.37 -4.47 15.52
N LEU A 92 5.36 -3.75 16.07
CA LEU A 92 6.76 -3.87 15.71
C LEU A 92 7.62 -3.83 16.97
N GLY A 93 8.46 -4.84 17.18
CA GLY A 93 9.36 -4.91 18.35
C GLY A 93 8.62 -4.85 19.69
N GLY A 94 7.45 -5.46 19.79
CA GLY A 94 6.61 -5.46 21.00
C GLY A 94 5.92 -4.13 21.31
N ARG A 95 5.96 -3.17 20.40
CA ARG A 95 5.27 -1.87 20.52
C ARG A 95 4.19 -1.76 19.47
N ARG A 96 3.05 -1.17 19.85
CA ARG A 96 1.91 -0.93 18.97
C ARG A 96 1.85 0.53 18.54
N PHE A 97 1.54 0.75 17.28
CA PHE A 97 1.44 2.07 16.65
C PHE A 97 0.16 2.14 15.82
N GLU A 98 -0.58 3.23 15.94
CA GLU A 98 -1.65 3.51 14.98
C GLU A 98 -1.02 3.95 13.66
N VAL A 99 -1.40 3.29 12.58
CA VAL A 99 -0.85 3.51 11.24
C VAL A 99 -1.97 3.63 10.23
N LEU A 100 -1.62 4.19 9.07
CA LEU A 100 -2.49 4.16 7.90
C LEU A 100 -1.96 3.12 6.92
N VAL A 101 -2.88 2.35 6.37
CA VAL A 101 -2.62 1.47 5.23
C VAL A 101 -3.29 2.06 4.00
N GLU A 102 -2.61 1.97 2.88
CA GLU A 102 -2.97 2.69 1.66
C GLU A 102 -2.89 1.75 0.47
N THR A 103 -3.82 1.92 -0.47
CA THR A 103 -3.75 1.24 -1.77
C THR A 103 -4.18 2.19 -2.88
N PRO A 104 -3.57 2.14 -4.08
CA PRO A 104 -3.98 3.00 -5.18
C PRO A 104 -5.46 2.85 -5.49
N CYS A 105 -6.17 3.97 -5.63
CA CYS A 105 -7.48 3.95 -6.25
C CYS A 105 -7.26 3.57 -7.72
N THR A 106 -7.69 2.38 -8.13
CA THR A 106 -7.69 1.98 -9.53
C THR A 106 -8.76 2.76 -10.29
N ALA A 107 -8.48 4.02 -10.60
CA ALA A 107 -9.08 4.70 -11.74
C ALA A 107 -8.11 4.51 -12.91
N ALA A 108 -8.59 3.94 -14.02
CA ALA A 108 -7.81 3.85 -15.24
C ALA A 108 -7.19 5.23 -15.54
N VAL A 109 -5.89 5.27 -15.75
CA VAL A 109 -5.20 6.47 -16.23
C VAL A 109 -5.60 6.65 -17.70
N SER A 110 -6.82 7.13 -17.95
CA SER A 110 -7.18 7.74 -19.22
C SER A 110 -6.92 9.23 -19.10
N GLY A 111 -6.08 9.73 -20.00
CA GLY A 111 -5.71 11.14 -20.04
C GLY A 111 -6.93 12.07 -19.97
N SER A 112 -6.74 13.18 -19.25
CA SER A 112 -7.60 14.35 -19.19
C SER A 112 -9.02 14.15 -18.62
N ARG A 113 -9.28 14.91 -17.54
CA ARG A 113 -10.57 15.20 -16.88
C ARG A 113 -11.08 14.14 -15.89
N GLY A 114 -10.87 14.44 -14.60
CA GLY A 114 -11.70 13.99 -13.49
C GLY A 114 -11.77 12.49 -13.27
N ALA A 115 -10.77 11.91 -12.60
CA ALA A 115 -10.81 10.51 -12.17
C ALA A 115 -11.89 10.31 -11.08
N SER A 116 -13.09 9.90 -11.49
CA SER A 116 -14.07 9.29 -10.59
C SER A 116 -13.74 7.81 -10.45
N CYS A 117 -13.30 7.40 -9.26
CA CYS A 117 -13.26 5.98 -8.90
C CYS A 117 -14.71 5.49 -8.80
N SER A 118 -15.20 4.75 -9.81
CA SER A 118 -16.54 4.18 -9.86
C SER A 118 -16.49 2.65 -9.69
N THR A 119 -17.25 2.16 -8.72
CA THR A 119 -17.33 0.77 -8.25
C THR A 119 -18.16 -0.14 -9.16
N ARG A 120 -17.84 -0.23 -10.46
CA ARG A 120 -18.55 -1.18 -11.33
C ARG A 120 -17.64 -1.77 -12.39
N TRP A 121 -17.19 -2.98 -12.14
CA TRP A 121 -16.64 -3.86 -13.16
C TRP A 121 -17.61 -5.02 -13.37
N SER A 122 -18.54 -4.85 -14.29
CA SER A 122 -19.17 -5.98 -14.97
C SER A 122 -18.25 -6.37 -16.13
N SER A 123 -17.51 -7.46 -15.93
CA SER A 123 -17.05 -8.42 -16.96
C SER A 123 -16.70 -7.84 -18.34
N CYS A 124 -15.41 -7.63 -18.61
CA CYS A 124 -14.92 -7.72 -20.00
C CYS A 124 -14.63 -9.19 -20.30
N SER A 125 -15.65 -9.89 -20.78
CA SER A 125 -15.47 -11.13 -21.52
C SER A 125 -14.70 -10.82 -22.81
N THR A 126 -13.72 -11.66 -23.11
CA THR A 126 -12.90 -11.60 -24.31
C THR A 126 -13.73 -12.00 -25.54
N GLY A 127 -14.59 -11.10 -26.01
CA GLY A 127 -15.27 -11.23 -27.29
C GLY A 127 -14.29 -10.98 -28.43
N ARG A 128 -13.59 -12.03 -28.89
CA ARG A 128 -12.92 -12.02 -30.20
C ARG A 128 -14.00 -11.93 -31.28
N GLY A 129 -14.36 -10.70 -31.64
CA GLY A 129 -15.14 -10.41 -32.84
C GLY A 129 -14.31 -10.72 -34.07
N ALA A 130 -14.68 -11.79 -34.77
CA ALA A 130 -14.29 -12.02 -36.15
C ALA A 130 -14.70 -10.79 -36.99
N LYS A 131 -13.79 -10.27 -37.81
CA LYS A 131 -14.14 -9.39 -38.93
C LYS A 131 -13.94 -10.16 -40.23
N PRO A 132 -14.93 -10.16 -41.13
CA PRO A 132 -14.77 -10.67 -42.48
C PRO A 132 -14.27 -9.55 -43.41
N ALA A 133 -13.28 -9.87 -44.24
CA ALA A 133 -13.04 -9.34 -45.58
C ALA A 133 -11.99 -10.22 -46.24
#